data_AF-A0A914X826-F1
#
_entry.id   AF-A0A914X826-F1
#
_cell.length_a   1.000
_cell.length_b   1.000
_cell.length_c   1.000
_cell.angle_alpha   90.00
_cell.angle_beta   90.00
_cell.angle_gamma   90.00
#
_symmetry.space_group_name_H-M   'P 1'
#
loop_
_entity.id
_entity.type
_entity.pdbx_description
1 polymer ?
#
loop_
_entity_poly.entity_id
_entity_poly.type
_entity_poly.pdbx_seq_one_letter_code
_entity_poly.pdbx_strand_id
1 'polypeptide(L)'
;MDRISMTLTLLASFLAIVSIVQAQNTPLRVPAVRVVRFQVLYPNATLDQLSHIKKWNNALKNSLLASMNFVDKHWRVCGNEDPTDTTCGKLHATGEELRDGSYLINSTFIAQRDPVRNVKGDATSTIFGVLNMGLRGGIFQYTNQLKILGQPSNLTFDEAFFCYPGAVLNNVDHCSLCVPGSYHDKNTGSCDPCPKGQYQPLAGKANCFPCDFSFTTLGLGSSSKDQCILECPPGHFLDNSTHGCEPCGYYAYQPVKGSMECIKCPRNKVALAEASTSLDHCVENCPPGEQHSLDGQTCEKCRPSYYKEKDAVICSRCPDGSTTEGEGATKITDCSMPLCPAGTFLDKETKKCEICPRGTYQESAGAVECTPCDANFTTTSTGATNSSHCISTNQCKTGEHKCHWLAICFDLPDDDNKPMFGCKCKPGFIGNGIECNDVCTGWCHNGGTCIKNAEGVPRCECSNSFSGNRCDEAKKE
;
A
#
# COMPACT_ATOMS: atom_id res chain seq x y z
N MET A 1 -24.14 44.08 -44.70
CA MET A 1 -24.06 42.65 -45.07
C MET A 1 -23.32 41.80 -44.03
N ASP A 2 -22.83 42.38 -42.92
CA ASP A 2 -21.96 41.64 -41.98
C ASP A 2 -22.65 40.93 -40.80
N ARG A 3 -23.87 41.32 -40.40
CA ARG A 3 -24.57 40.66 -39.27
C ARG A 3 -25.19 39.30 -39.59
N ILE A 4 -25.47 39.02 -40.86
CA ILE A 4 -26.06 37.74 -41.31
C ILE A 4 -24.97 36.68 -41.52
N SER A 5 -23.76 37.09 -41.90
CA SER A 5 -22.61 36.19 -42.07
C SER A 5 -22.08 35.65 -40.74
N MET A 6 -22.09 36.48 -39.69
CA MET A 6 -21.61 36.10 -38.35
C MET A 6 -22.58 35.16 -37.61
N THR A 7 -23.88 35.27 -37.87
CA THR A 7 -24.90 34.39 -37.28
C THR A 7 -24.94 33.02 -37.97
N LEU A 8 -24.73 32.95 -39.30
CA LEU A 8 -24.60 31.67 -40.02
C LEU A 8 -23.35 30.88 -39.60
N THR A 9 -22.22 31.55 -39.35
CA THR A 9 -20.98 30.90 -38.92
C THR A 9 -21.04 30.40 -37.47
N LEU A 10 -21.72 31.11 -36.58
CA LEU A 10 -22.02 30.66 -35.21
C LEU A 10 -23.01 29.48 -35.19
N LEU A 11 -24.05 29.48 -36.04
CA LEU A 11 -24.97 28.34 -36.18
C LEU A 11 -24.30 27.10 -36.80
N ALA A 12 -23.42 27.28 -37.78
CA ALA A 12 -22.66 26.18 -38.39
C ALA A 12 -21.65 25.55 -37.42
N SER A 13 -21.00 26.35 -36.57
CA SER A 13 -20.11 25.86 -35.51
C SER A 13 -20.88 25.19 -34.36
N PHE A 14 -22.06 25.70 -33.99
CA PHE A 14 -22.92 25.03 -33.01
C PHE A 14 -23.47 23.69 -33.53
N LEU A 15 -23.89 23.62 -34.80
CA LEU A 15 -24.32 22.36 -35.44
C LEU A 15 -23.17 21.36 -35.61
N ALA A 16 -21.95 21.82 -35.90
CA ALA A 16 -20.76 20.98 -35.93
C ALA A 16 -20.42 20.42 -34.54
N ILE A 17 -20.52 21.22 -33.47
CA ILE A 17 -20.29 20.78 -32.09
C ILE A 17 -21.37 19.78 -31.64
N VAL A 18 -22.65 20.02 -31.98
CA VAL A 18 -23.75 19.07 -31.69
C VAL A 18 -23.57 17.74 -32.46
N SER A 19 -23.05 17.79 -33.68
CA SER A 19 -22.74 16.59 -34.49
C SER A 19 -21.53 15.81 -33.95
N ILE A 20 -20.53 16.49 -33.39
CA ILE A 20 -19.37 15.87 -32.74
C ILE A 20 -19.77 15.24 -31.39
N VAL A 21 -20.66 15.87 -30.62
CA VAL A 21 -21.19 15.30 -29.36
C VAL A 21 -22.10 14.09 -29.62
N GLN A 22 -22.83 14.04 -30.74
CA GLN A 22 -23.62 12.87 -31.13
C GLN A 22 -22.79 11.69 -31.69
N ALA A 23 -21.53 11.92 -32.09
CA ALA A 23 -20.66 10.87 -32.63
C ALA A 23 -19.97 9.99 -31.57
N GLN A 24 -19.97 10.39 -30.29
CA GLN A 24 -19.31 9.61 -29.22
C GLN A 24 -20.14 8.44 -28.68
N ASN A 25 -21.43 8.33 -29.03
CA ASN A 25 -22.33 7.29 -28.51
C ASN A 25 -23.01 6.44 -29.59
N THR A 26 -22.59 6.54 -30.85
CA THR A 26 -23.02 5.55 -31.86
C THR A 26 -22.24 4.25 -31.64
N PRO A 27 -22.91 3.10 -31.38
CA PRO A 27 -22.20 1.83 -31.24
C PRO A 27 -21.43 1.57 -32.53
N LEU A 28 -20.11 1.39 -32.42
CA LEU A 28 -19.28 1.00 -33.54
C LEU A 28 -19.84 -0.32 -34.11
N ARG A 29 -20.28 -0.28 -35.37
CA ARG A 29 -20.85 -1.45 -36.05
C ARG A 29 -19.79 -2.10 -36.91
N VAL A 30 -19.67 -3.42 -36.79
CA VAL A 30 -18.81 -4.24 -37.64
C VAL A 30 -19.64 -5.33 -38.32
N PRO A 31 -19.28 -5.78 -39.52
CA PRO A 31 -20.02 -6.86 -40.18
C PRO A 31 -19.96 -8.15 -39.35
N ALA A 32 -21.10 -8.85 -39.22
CA ALA A 32 -21.14 -10.17 -38.60
C ALA A 32 -20.39 -11.20 -39.46
N VAL A 33 -19.80 -12.18 -38.79
CA VAL A 33 -19.11 -13.33 -39.40
C VAL A 33 -20.18 -14.29 -39.88
N ARG A 34 -20.27 -14.49 -41.19
CA ARG A 34 -21.18 -15.48 -41.78
C ARG A 34 -20.51 -16.85 -41.76
N VAL A 35 -21.16 -17.82 -41.13
CA VAL A 35 -20.74 -19.22 -41.14
C VAL A 35 -21.77 -19.99 -41.95
N VAL A 36 -21.30 -20.69 -42.96
CA VAL A 36 -22.11 -21.53 -43.82
C VAL A 36 -21.84 -22.99 -43.45
N ARG A 37 -22.92 -23.74 -43.26
CA ARG A 37 -22.91 -25.20 -43.22
C ARG A 37 -23.51 -25.73 -44.52
N PHE A 38 -22.79 -26.59 -45.20
CA PHE A 38 -23.34 -27.36 -46.31
C PHE A 38 -23.18 -28.85 -46.04
N GLN A 39 -24.15 -29.64 -46.49
CA GLN A 39 -24.07 -31.09 -46.37
C GLN A 39 -24.21 -31.73 -47.75
N VAL A 40 -23.43 -32.77 -48.01
CA VAL A 40 -23.43 -33.49 -49.28
C VAL A 40 -23.70 -34.96 -49.03
N LEU A 41 -24.77 -35.48 -49.65
CA LEU A 41 -25.19 -36.87 -49.51
C LEU A 41 -24.67 -37.74 -50.64
N TYR A 42 -24.05 -38.87 -50.28
CA TYR A 42 -23.54 -39.89 -51.18
C TYR A 42 -24.35 -41.19 -50.98
N PRO A 43 -25.40 -41.44 -51.80
CA PRO A 43 -26.33 -42.54 -51.57
C PRO A 43 -25.74 -43.93 -51.87
N ASN A 44 -24.74 -44.00 -52.74
CA ASN A 44 -24.13 -45.25 -53.21
C ASN A 44 -22.65 -45.36 -52.79
N ALA A 45 -22.32 -44.94 -51.57
CA ALA A 45 -20.94 -44.91 -51.09
C ALA A 45 -20.41 -46.32 -50.78
N THR A 46 -19.18 -46.63 -51.19
CA THR A 46 -18.54 -47.92 -50.89
C THR A 46 -17.83 -47.86 -49.54
N LEU A 47 -18.54 -48.18 -48.46
CA LEU A 47 -18.08 -47.94 -47.08
C LEU A 47 -17.01 -48.93 -46.59
N ASP A 48 -17.00 -50.15 -47.11
CA ASP A 48 -16.01 -51.18 -46.74
C ASP A 48 -14.57 -50.71 -46.95
N GLN A 49 -14.35 -49.88 -47.98
CA GLN A 49 -13.04 -49.35 -48.35
C GLN A 49 -12.56 -48.21 -47.44
N LEU A 50 -13.45 -47.57 -46.69
CA LEU A 50 -13.10 -46.46 -45.78
C LEU A 50 -12.27 -46.96 -44.59
N SER A 51 -12.54 -48.17 -44.12
CA SER A 51 -11.84 -48.82 -43.00
C SER A 51 -10.33 -49.02 -43.26
N HIS A 52 -9.94 -49.14 -44.54
CA HIS A 52 -8.56 -49.34 -44.97
C HIS A 52 -7.76 -48.03 -45.04
N ILE A 53 -8.41 -46.88 -44.94
CA ILE A 53 -7.75 -45.56 -44.99
C ILE A 53 -7.45 -45.08 -43.57
N LYS A 54 -6.17 -45.12 -43.20
CA LYS A 54 -5.70 -44.57 -41.93
C LYS A 54 -6.05 -43.08 -41.85
N LYS A 55 -6.80 -42.70 -40.81
CA LYS A 55 -7.26 -41.32 -40.55
C LYS A 55 -8.15 -40.75 -41.68
N TRP A 56 -9.14 -41.52 -42.11
CA TRP A 56 -10.15 -41.11 -43.10
C TRP A 56 -10.68 -39.68 -42.90
N ASN A 57 -11.04 -39.28 -41.68
CA ASN A 57 -11.52 -37.92 -41.41
C ASN A 57 -10.54 -36.80 -41.81
N ASN A 58 -9.23 -37.03 -41.69
CA ASN A 58 -8.22 -36.06 -42.13
C ASN A 58 -8.10 -36.04 -43.66
N ALA A 59 -8.15 -37.21 -44.29
CA ALA A 59 -8.12 -37.35 -45.75
C ALA A 59 -9.35 -36.71 -46.42
N LEU A 60 -10.53 -36.94 -45.83
CA LEU A 60 -11.80 -36.31 -46.15
C LEU A 60 -11.70 -34.79 -46.05
N LYS A 61 -11.28 -34.27 -44.90
CA LYS A 61 -11.09 -32.84 -44.68
C LYS A 61 -10.14 -32.20 -45.70
N ASN A 62 -8.99 -32.82 -45.97
CA ASN A 62 -8.02 -32.28 -46.93
C ASN A 62 -8.58 -32.27 -48.37
N SER A 63 -9.35 -33.29 -48.74
CA SER A 63 -9.97 -33.37 -50.08
C SER A 63 -11.09 -32.34 -50.25
N LEU A 64 -11.90 -32.12 -49.20
CA LEU A 64 -12.91 -31.06 -49.17
C LEU A 64 -12.28 -29.67 -49.16
N LEU A 65 -11.20 -29.47 -48.41
CA LEU A 65 -10.45 -28.21 -48.40
C LEU A 65 -9.88 -27.89 -49.78
N ALA A 66 -9.32 -28.88 -50.48
CA ALA A 66 -8.85 -28.70 -51.86
C ALA A 66 -10.00 -28.32 -52.81
N SER A 67 -11.16 -28.96 -52.67
CA SER A 67 -12.37 -28.64 -53.42
C SER A 67 -12.79 -27.19 -53.16
N MET A 68 -12.90 -26.80 -51.89
CA MET A 68 -13.31 -25.45 -51.48
C MET A 68 -12.31 -24.38 -51.92
N ASN A 69 -11.00 -24.63 -51.81
CA ASN A 69 -9.97 -23.72 -52.32
C ASN A 69 -10.05 -23.55 -53.84
N PHE A 70 -10.41 -24.60 -54.59
CA PHE A 70 -10.65 -24.47 -56.02
C PHE A 70 -11.88 -23.60 -56.31
N VAL A 71 -12.97 -23.78 -55.57
CA VAL A 71 -14.16 -22.90 -55.68
C VAL A 71 -13.79 -21.45 -55.37
N ASP A 72 -13.10 -21.22 -54.25
CA ASP A 72 -12.71 -19.91 -53.78
C ASP A 72 -11.77 -19.16 -54.73
N LYS A 73 -10.85 -19.89 -55.37
CA LYS A 73 -9.99 -19.34 -56.42
C LYS A 73 -10.76 -18.74 -57.59
N HIS A 74 -11.99 -19.21 -57.85
CA HIS A 74 -12.83 -18.76 -58.97
C HIS A 74 -13.99 -17.84 -58.54
N TRP A 75 -14.47 -17.95 -57.30
CA TRP A 75 -15.70 -17.27 -56.85
C TRP A 75 -15.60 -16.55 -55.50
N ARG A 76 -14.42 -16.52 -54.84
CA ARG A 76 -14.20 -15.82 -53.54
C ARG A 76 -15.31 -16.13 -52.53
N VAL A 77 -15.53 -17.40 -52.24
CA VAL A 77 -16.59 -17.88 -51.35
C VAL A 77 -16.18 -17.86 -49.88
N CYS A 78 -14.89 -17.93 -49.58
CA CYS A 78 -14.34 -17.99 -48.23
C CYS A 78 -14.00 -16.59 -47.73
N GLY A 79 -14.53 -16.24 -46.56
CA GLY A 79 -14.29 -14.97 -45.90
C GLY A 79 -13.31 -15.14 -44.74
N ASN A 80 -12.22 -14.39 -44.74
CA ASN A 80 -11.28 -14.35 -43.61
C ASN A 80 -11.08 -12.91 -43.13
N GLU A 81 -10.55 -12.79 -41.91
CA GLU A 81 -10.18 -11.52 -41.25
C GLU A 81 -9.10 -10.75 -42.03
N ASP A 82 -8.29 -11.46 -42.82
CA ASP A 82 -7.21 -10.91 -43.63
C ASP A 82 -7.59 -10.97 -45.12
N PRO A 83 -7.72 -9.82 -45.82
CA PRO A 83 -7.99 -9.78 -47.25
C PRO A 83 -6.87 -10.41 -48.12
N THR A 84 -5.72 -10.77 -47.52
CA THR A 84 -4.64 -11.50 -48.19
C THR A 84 -4.74 -13.02 -48.10
N ASP A 85 -5.57 -13.56 -47.19
CA ASP A 85 -5.81 -15.00 -47.08
C ASP A 85 -6.92 -15.45 -48.04
N THR A 86 -6.49 -16.00 -49.17
CA THR A 86 -7.35 -16.52 -50.25
C THR A 86 -7.66 -18.01 -50.11
N THR A 87 -7.63 -18.52 -48.88
CA THR A 87 -7.84 -19.95 -48.62
C THR A 87 -8.98 -20.19 -47.64
N CYS A 88 -9.68 -21.30 -47.84
CA CYS A 88 -10.73 -21.78 -46.94
C CYS A 88 -10.13 -22.50 -45.72
N GLY A 89 -8.96 -22.06 -45.21
CA GLY A 89 -8.14 -22.79 -44.23
C GLY A 89 -8.85 -23.13 -42.91
N LYS A 90 -9.91 -22.39 -42.55
CA LYS A 90 -10.78 -22.64 -41.40
C LYS A 90 -11.95 -23.60 -41.66
N LEU A 91 -11.99 -24.29 -42.82
CA LEU A 91 -12.99 -25.32 -43.14
C LEU A 91 -12.91 -26.46 -42.12
N HIS A 92 -14.04 -26.76 -41.49
CA HIS A 92 -14.24 -27.96 -40.70
C HIS A 92 -15.15 -28.91 -41.46
N ALA A 93 -14.80 -30.19 -41.47
CA ALA A 93 -15.57 -31.22 -42.17
C ALA A 93 -15.60 -32.51 -41.36
N THR A 94 -16.78 -33.11 -41.29
CA THR A 94 -17.03 -34.42 -40.69
C THR A 94 -17.82 -35.27 -41.67
N GLY A 95 -17.68 -36.58 -41.56
CA GLY A 95 -18.45 -37.52 -42.35
C GLY A 95 -19.04 -38.59 -41.46
N GLU A 96 -20.29 -38.97 -41.74
CA GLU A 96 -21.02 -39.99 -40.99
C GLU A 96 -21.69 -40.99 -41.95
N GLU A 97 -21.67 -42.25 -41.56
CA GLU A 97 -22.42 -43.32 -42.20
C GLU A 97 -23.86 -43.32 -41.68
N LEU A 98 -24.81 -43.29 -42.60
CA LEU A 98 -26.23 -43.35 -42.30
C LEU A 98 -26.72 -44.81 -42.31
N ARG A 99 -27.84 -45.05 -41.62
CA ARG A 99 -28.40 -46.41 -41.41
C ARG A 99 -28.81 -47.12 -42.71
N ASP A 100 -29.02 -46.37 -43.78
CA ASP A 100 -29.38 -46.86 -45.11
C ASP A 100 -28.16 -47.18 -45.99
N GLY A 101 -26.94 -47.11 -45.43
CA GLY A 101 -25.69 -47.36 -46.15
C GLY A 101 -25.19 -46.16 -46.97
N SER A 102 -25.86 -45.01 -46.87
CA SER A 102 -25.39 -43.77 -47.49
C SER A 102 -24.37 -43.04 -46.61
N TYR A 103 -23.58 -42.16 -47.21
CA TYR A 103 -22.58 -41.35 -46.50
C TYR A 103 -22.93 -39.87 -46.56
N LEU A 104 -22.95 -39.20 -45.40
CA LEU A 104 -23.23 -37.77 -45.30
C LEU A 104 -21.96 -37.02 -44.91
N ILE A 105 -21.56 -36.07 -45.74
CA ILE A 105 -20.50 -35.11 -45.41
C ILE A 105 -21.15 -33.86 -44.85
N ASN A 106 -20.74 -33.43 -43.66
CA ASN A 106 -21.06 -32.15 -43.06
C ASN A 106 -19.83 -31.23 -43.17
N SER A 107 -19.99 -30.03 -43.71
CA SER A 107 -18.89 -29.08 -43.84
C SER A 107 -19.32 -27.68 -43.41
N THR A 108 -18.48 -27.02 -42.61
CA THR A 108 -18.70 -25.65 -42.12
C THR A 108 -17.50 -24.77 -42.41
N PHE A 109 -17.73 -23.58 -42.95
CA PHE A 109 -16.68 -22.60 -43.23
C PHE A 109 -17.16 -21.17 -43.02
N ILE A 110 -16.21 -20.25 -42.80
CA ILE A 110 -16.49 -18.82 -42.78
C ILE A 110 -16.63 -18.35 -44.22
N ALA A 111 -17.78 -17.79 -44.54
CA ALA A 111 -18.16 -17.47 -45.91
C ALA A 111 -18.17 -15.96 -46.15
N GLN A 112 -17.90 -15.57 -47.39
CA GLN A 112 -18.12 -14.19 -47.84
C GLN A 112 -19.61 -13.85 -47.84
N ARG A 113 -19.90 -12.54 -47.97
CA ARG A 113 -21.27 -12.08 -48.13
C ARG A 113 -21.77 -12.35 -49.54
N ASP A 114 -23.02 -12.77 -49.61
CA ASP A 114 -23.72 -12.85 -50.89
C ASP A 114 -24.09 -11.43 -51.37
N PRO A 115 -24.07 -11.19 -52.70
CA PRO A 115 -23.62 -12.12 -53.73
C PRO A 115 -22.08 -12.13 -53.88
N VAL A 116 -21.50 -13.32 -54.03
CA VAL A 116 -20.07 -13.47 -54.28
C VAL A 116 -19.73 -13.22 -55.75
N ARG A 117 -18.51 -12.71 -56.00
CA ARG A 117 -18.06 -12.30 -57.33
C ARG A 117 -17.14 -13.32 -57.96
N ASN A 118 -17.33 -13.57 -59.25
CA ASN A 118 -16.37 -14.34 -60.03
C ASN A 118 -15.04 -13.58 -60.13
N VAL A 119 -13.92 -14.30 -60.05
CA VAL A 119 -12.57 -13.71 -60.04
C VAL A 119 -12.11 -13.26 -61.43
N LYS A 120 -12.66 -13.87 -62.49
CA LYS A 120 -12.25 -13.64 -63.88
C LYS A 120 -13.29 -12.87 -64.71
N GLY A 121 -14.40 -12.44 -64.13
CA GLY A 121 -15.45 -11.68 -64.81
C GLY A 121 -16.47 -11.08 -63.86
N ASP A 122 -17.47 -10.35 -64.39
CA ASP A 122 -18.44 -9.58 -63.58
C ASP A 122 -19.65 -10.40 -63.09
N ALA A 123 -19.64 -11.72 -63.29
CA ALA A 123 -20.72 -12.59 -62.83
C ALA A 123 -20.78 -12.64 -61.29
N THR A 124 -22.00 -12.55 -60.76
CA THR A 124 -22.25 -12.71 -59.32
C THR A 124 -23.22 -13.86 -59.09
N SER A 125 -23.06 -14.55 -57.97
CA SER A 125 -23.93 -15.67 -57.58
C SER A 125 -24.01 -15.74 -56.06
N THR A 126 -25.01 -16.44 -55.53
CA THR A 126 -25.00 -16.84 -54.11
C THR A 126 -24.00 -17.97 -53.90
N ILE A 127 -23.49 -18.10 -52.68
CA ILE A 127 -22.60 -19.21 -52.31
C ILE A 127 -23.28 -20.55 -52.50
N PHE A 128 -24.56 -20.67 -52.16
CA PHE A 128 -25.35 -21.87 -52.48
C PHE A 128 -25.31 -22.20 -53.98
N GLY A 129 -25.53 -21.20 -54.84
CA GLY A 129 -25.46 -21.36 -56.29
C GLY A 129 -24.08 -21.82 -56.75
N VAL A 130 -23.01 -21.22 -56.21
CA VAL A 130 -21.62 -21.59 -56.54
C VAL A 130 -21.29 -23.01 -56.09
N LEU A 131 -21.66 -23.40 -54.87
CA LEU A 131 -21.42 -24.75 -54.37
C LEU A 131 -22.22 -25.79 -55.15
N ASN A 132 -23.46 -25.48 -55.54
CA ASN A 132 -24.29 -26.35 -56.38
C ASN A 132 -23.73 -26.49 -57.81
N MET A 133 -23.17 -25.42 -58.39
CA MET A 133 -22.40 -25.51 -59.64
C MET A 133 -21.18 -26.42 -59.48
N GLY A 134 -20.45 -26.30 -58.36
CA GLY A 134 -19.34 -27.18 -58.01
C GLY A 134 -19.76 -28.65 -57.92
N LEU A 135 -20.87 -28.93 -57.24
CA LEU A 135 -21.45 -30.28 -57.10
C LEU A 135 -21.75 -30.90 -58.46
N ARG A 136 -22.45 -30.18 -59.33
CA ARG A 136 -22.79 -30.62 -60.69
C ARG A 136 -21.56 -30.75 -61.59
N GLY A 137 -20.55 -29.91 -61.37
CA GLY A 137 -19.25 -29.97 -62.03
C GLY A 137 -18.31 -31.07 -61.50
N GLY A 138 -18.77 -31.89 -60.54
CA GLY A 138 -18.02 -33.02 -60.00
C GLY A 138 -16.90 -32.65 -59.02
N ILE A 139 -16.88 -31.42 -58.51
CA ILE A 139 -15.80 -30.96 -57.63
C ILE A 139 -15.74 -31.77 -56.32
N PHE A 140 -16.91 -32.17 -55.81
CA PHE A 140 -17.05 -32.99 -54.60
C PHE A 140 -16.99 -34.49 -54.88
N GLN A 141 -16.67 -34.89 -56.12
CA GLN A 141 -16.58 -36.29 -56.55
C GLN A 141 -15.16 -36.69 -56.94
N TYR A 142 -14.42 -35.80 -57.64
CA TYR A 142 -13.14 -36.16 -58.26
C TYR A 142 -11.90 -35.76 -57.46
N THR A 143 -12.06 -35.26 -56.23
CA THR A 143 -10.90 -35.08 -55.35
C THR A 143 -10.42 -36.42 -54.81
N ASN A 144 -9.10 -36.55 -54.66
CA ASN A 144 -8.38 -37.84 -54.52
C ASN A 144 -9.08 -38.90 -53.66
N GLN A 145 -9.58 -38.54 -52.48
CA GLN A 145 -10.15 -39.49 -51.53
C GLN A 145 -11.69 -39.53 -51.56
N LEU A 146 -12.36 -38.50 -52.11
CA LEU A 146 -13.82 -38.47 -52.23
C LEU A 146 -14.35 -39.43 -53.31
N LYS A 147 -13.50 -39.83 -54.27
CA LYS A 147 -13.86 -40.75 -55.35
C LYS A 147 -14.47 -42.08 -54.85
N ILE A 148 -14.05 -42.53 -53.66
CA ILE A 148 -14.51 -43.78 -53.02
C ILE A 148 -15.98 -43.69 -52.62
N LEU A 149 -16.49 -42.48 -52.34
CA LEU A 149 -17.88 -42.24 -51.95
C LEU A 149 -18.85 -42.23 -53.13
N GLY A 150 -18.36 -42.31 -54.37
CA GLY A 150 -19.20 -42.32 -55.57
C GLY A 150 -19.80 -40.95 -55.90
N GLN A 151 -20.95 -40.94 -56.60
CA GLN A 151 -21.58 -39.73 -57.09
C GLN A 151 -22.43 -39.06 -55.98
N PRO A 152 -22.22 -37.75 -55.71
CA PRO A 152 -23.07 -37.03 -54.76
C PRO A 152 -24.44 -36.74 -55.37
N SER A 153 -25.47 -36.67 -54.52
CA SER A 153 -26.88 -36.53 -54.92
C SER A 153 -27.44 -35.13 -54.67
N ASN A 154 -27.48 -34.71 -53.41
CA ASN A 154 -28.08 -33.45 -52.97
C ASN A 154 -27.11 -32.65 -52.09
N LEU A 155 -27.23 -31.32 -52.18
CA LEU A 155 -26.53 -30.36 -51.31
C LEU A 155 -27.55 -29.58 -50.50
N THR A 156 -27.51 -29.74 -49.18
CA THR A 156 -28.28 -28.93 -48.22
C THR A 156 -27.41 -27.78 -47.71
N PHE A 157 -28.05 -26.69 -47.30
CA PHE A 157 -27.39 -25.42 -46.99
C PHE A 157 -28.08 -24.72 -45.83
N ASP A 158 -27.32 -24.43 -44.78
CA ASP A 158 -27.73 -23.63 -43.64
C ASP A 158 -26.71 -22.50 -43.42
N GLU A 159 -27.18 -21.35 -42.93
CA GLU A 159 -26.31 -20.23 -42.58
C GLU A 159 -26.64 -19.66 -41.20
N ALA A 160 -25.61 -19.13 -40.54
CA ALA A 160 -25.74 -18.41 -39.29
C ALA A 160 -24.72 -17.27 -39.23
N PHE A 161 -25.07 -16.21 -38.51
CA PHE A 161 -24.23 -15.03 -38.32
C PHE A 161 -23.78 -14.94 -36.88
N PHE A 162 -22.49 -14.73 -36.68
CA PHE A 162 -21.86 -14.68 -35.38
C PHE A 162 -21.05 -13.40 -35.20
N CYS A 163 -21.01 -12.92 -33.96
CA CYS A 163 -20.15 -11.82 -33.56
C CYS A 163 -18.95 -12.34 -32.78
N TYR A 164 -17.81 -11.67 -32.94
CA TYR A 164 -16.66 -11.94 -32.09
C TYR A 164 -16.97 -11.52 -30.64
N PRO A 165 -16.33 -12.17 -29.64
CA PRO A 165 -16.44 -11.75 -28.25
C PRO A 165 -16.12 -10.27 -28.11
N GLY A 166 -17.02 -9.52 -27.48
CA GLY A 166 -16.94 -8.06 -27.39
C GLY A 166 -18.01 -7.33 -28.22
N ALA A 167 -18.85 -8.05 -28.96
CA ALA A 167 -19.91 -7.47 -29.77
C ALA A 167 -21.19 -8.30 -29.73
N VAL A 168 -22.33 -7.63 -29.85
CA VAL A 168 -23.67 -8.23 -29.84
C VAL A 168 -24.28 -8.17 -31.25
N LEU A 169 -24.92 -9.25 -31.69
CA LEU A 169 -25.56 -9.32 -33.00
C LEU A 169 -26.83 -8.46 -33.02
N ASN A 170 -26.83 -7.42 -33.85
CA ASN A 170 -27.98 -6.55 -34.10
C ASN A 170 -28.45 -6.74 -35.55
N ASN A 171 -29.76 -6.99 -35.75
CA ASN A 171 -30.41 -7.17 -37.05
C ASN A 171 -29.72 -8.12 -38.04
N VAL A 172 -29.55 -9.39 -37.63
CA VAL A 172 -29.15 -10.56 -38.46
C VAL A 172 -27.76 -10.50 -39.09
N ASP A 173 -27.23 -9.34 -39.47
CA ASP A 173 -26.04 -9.25 -40.32
C ASP A 173 -24.94 -8.31 -39.79
N HIS A 174 -25.13 -7.59 -38.68
CA HIS A 174 -24.09 -6.74 -38.12
C HIS A 174 -23.95 -6.90 -36.61
N CYS A 175 -22.74 -6.65 -36.14
CA CYS A 175 -22.38 -6.69 -34.74
C CYS A 175 -22.20 -5.27 -34.23
N SER A 176 -22.82 -4.97 -33.09
CA SER A 176 -22.56 -3.74 -32.35
C SER A 176 -21.50 -4.02 -31.29
N LEU A 177 -20.36 -3.35 -31.39
CA LEU A 177 -19.30 -3.45 -30.39
C LEU A 177 -19.79 -2.92 -29.05
N CYS A 178 -19.44 -3.59 -27.96
CA CYS A 178 -19.61 -3.02 -26.62
C CYS A 178 -18.82 -1.73 -26.52
N VAL A 179 -19.45 -0.68 -26.01
CA VAL A 179 -18.85 0.63 -25.86
C VAL A 179 -17.77 0.61 -24.75
N PRO A 180 -16.82 1.56 -24.74
CA PRO A 180 -15.91 1.74 -23.62
C PRO A 180 -16.68 1.82 -22.29
N GLY A 181 -16.14 1.18 -21.25
CA GLY A 181 -16.80 0.98 -19.98
C GLY A 181 -17.71 -0.25 -19.92
N SER A 182 -17.89 -0.99 -21.01
CA SER A 182 -18.68 -2.23 -21.03
C SER A 182 -17.88 -3.40 -21.61
N TYR A 183 -18.30 -4.62 -21.27
CA TYR A 183 -17.74 -5.85 -21.82
C TYR A 183 -18.86 -6.81 -22.25
N HIS A 184 -18.56 -7.67 -23.21
CA HIS A 184 -19.50 -8.70 -23.63
C HIS A 184 -19.49 -9.90 -22.68
N ASP A 185 -20.55 -10.07 -21.90
CA ASP A 185 -20.72 -11.24 -21.04
C ASP A 185 -21.36 -12.40 -21.83
N LYS A 186 -20.69 -13.56 -21.80
CA LYS A 186 -21.12 -14.77 -22.51
C LYS A 186 -22.38 -15.41 -21.89
N ASN A 187 -22.64 -15.16 -20.61
CA ASN A 187 -23.77 -15.73 -19.89
C ASN A 187 -25.07 -14.98 -20.20
N THR A 188 -25.00 -13.65 -20.24
CA THR A 188 -26.14 -12.78 -20.57
C THR A 188 -26.30 -12.59 -22.08
N GLY A 189 -25.22 -12.75 -22.84
CA GLY A 189 -25.21 -12.50 -24.29
C GLY A 189 -25.32 -11.01 -24.63
N SER A 190 -25.08 -10.13 -23.65
CA SER A 190 -25.20 -8.68 -23.77
C SER A 190 -23.90 -7.95 -23.42
N CYS A 191 -23.86 -6.66 -23.74
CA CYS A 191 -22.82 -5.76 -23.28
C CYS A 191 -23.18 -5.25 -21.88
N ASP A 192 -22.47 -5.74 -20.88
CA ASP A 192 -22.69 -5.39 -19.48
C ASP A 192 -21.63 -4.37 -19.03
N PRO A 193 -21.98 -3.40 -18.17
CA PRO A 193 -21.03 -2.40 -17.69
C PRO A 193 -19.93 -3.07 -16.85
N CYS A 194 -18.70 -2.56 -16.94
CA CYS A 194 -17.59 -3.06 -16.12
C CYS A 194 -17.94 -2.99 -14.63
N PRO A 195 -17.71 -4.07 -13.86
CA PRO A 195 -18.00 -4.09 -12.44
C PRO A 195 -17.08 -3.11 -11.68
N LYS A 196 -17.49 -2.73 -10.46
CA LYS A 196 -16.71 -1.84 -9.58
C LYS A 196 -15.30 -2.42 -9.38
N GLY A 197 -14.28 -1.56 -9.51
CA GLY A 197 -12.87 -1.95 -9.46
C GLY A 197 -12.28 -2.42 -10.79
N GLN A 198 -13.03 -2.30 -11.89
CA GLN A 198 -12.56 -2.61 -13.24
C GLN A 198 -12.95 -1.51 -14.24
N TYR A 199 -12.17 -1.38 -15.32
CA TYR A 199 -12.39 -0.41 -16.37
C TYR A 199 -12.10 -0.97 -17.76
N GLN A 200 -12.70 -0.40 -18.81
CA GLN A 200 -12.42 -0.80 -20.20
C GLN A 200 -12.35 0.41 -21.13
N PRO A 201 -11.15 0.84 -21.57
CA PRO A 201 -11.03 2.01 -22.45
C PRO A 201 -11.33 1.72 -23.92
N LEU A 202 -11.31 0.47 -24.35
CA LEU A 202 -11.48 0.10 -25.75
C LEU A 202 -12.86 -0.51 -26.00
N ALA A 203 -13.49 -0.12 -27.11
CA ALA A 203 -14.69 -0.78 -27.59
C ALA A 203 -14.40 -2.22 -28.05
N GLY A 204 -15.43 -3.06 -28.06
CA GLY A 204 -15.34 -4.39 -28.66
C GLY A 204 -14.58 -5.40 -27.81
N LYS A 205 -14.58 -5.26 -26.48
CA LYS A 205 -13.84 -6.15 -25.57
C LYS A 205 -14.77 -7.06 -24.78
N ALA A 206 -14.27 -8.27 -24.50
CA ALA A 206 -15.00 -9.30 -23.77
C ALA A 206 -14.69 -9.31 -22.27
N ASN A 207 -13.73 -8.51 -21.79
CA ASN A 207 -13.34 -8.43 -20.39
C ASN A 207 -12.97 -6.98 -20.05
N CYS A 208 -13.07 -6.61 -18.77
CA CYS A 208 -12.54 -5.36 -18.25
C CYS A 208 -11.15 -5.56 -17.61
N PHE A 209 -10.37 -4.48 -17.55
CA PHE A 209 -9.08 -4.44 -16.87
C PHE A 209 -9.30 -4.15 -15.37
N PRO A 210 -8.65 -4.87 -14.46
CA PRO A 210 -8.71 -4.56 -13.03
C PRO A 210 -7.94 -3.27 -12.72
N CYS A 211 -8.38 -2.54 -11.69
CA CYS A 211 -7.57 -1.51 -11.06
C CYS A 211 -6.37 -2.12 -10.30
N ASP A 212 -5.34 -1.32 -10.06
CA ASP A 212 -4.15 -1.72 -9.30
C ASP A 212 -4.50 -1.96 -7.81
N PHE A 213 -3.59 -2.58 -7.04
CA PHE A 213 -3.83 -2.92 -5.63
C PHE A 213 -4.16 -1.67 -4.79
N SER A 214 -5.20 -1.75 -3.95
CA SER A 214 -5.77 -0.65 -3.17
C SER A 214 -6.47 0.43 -3.99
N PHE A 215 -6.78 0.20 -5.27
CA PHE A 215 -7.59 1.11 -6.09
C PHE A 215 -8.91 0.45 -6.51
N THR A 216 -9.94 1.27 -6.66
CA THR A 216 -11.27 0.85 -7.11
C THR A 216 -11.89 1.93 -8.00
N THR A 217 -13.03 1.65 -8.61
CA THR A 217 -13.78 2.66 -9.37
C THR A 217 -14.97 3.18 -8.55
N LEU A 218 -15.48 4.38 -8.83
CA LEU A 218 -16.63 4.94 -8.13
C LEU A 218 -17.90 4.09 -8.28
N GLY A 219 -18.05 3.47 -9.45
CA GLY A 219 -19.21 2.67 -9.78
C GLY A 219 -18.95 1.75 -10.97
N LEU A 220 -20.05 1.25 -11.52
CA LEU A 220 -20.05 0.42 -12.73
C LEU A 220 -19.71 1.26 -13.96
N GLY A 221 -19.23 0.61 -15.02
CA GLY A 221 -19.13 1.24 -16.34
C GLY A 221 -17.87 2.07 -16.57
N SER A 222 -16.80 1.86 -15.79
CA SER A 222 -15.62 2.72 -15.85
C SER A 222 -14.86 2.56 -17.16
N SER A 223 -14.55 3.67 -17.83
CA SER A 223 -13.99 3.68 -19.19
C SER A 223 -12.53 4.15 -19.26
N SER A 224 -11.92 4.58 -18.15
CA SER A 224 -10.51 4.98 -18.13
C SER A 224 -9.80 4.44 -16.89
N LYS A 225 -8.48 4.23 -17.00
CA LYS A 225 -7.62 3.91 -15.86
C LYS A 225 -7.64 5.04 -14.82
N ASP A 226 -7.80 6.30 -15.25
CA ASP A 226 -7.83 7.45 -14.35
C ASP A 226 -9.06 7.47 -13.43
N GLN A 227 -10.05 6.62 -13.71
CA GLN A 227 -11.23 6.42 -12.85
C GLN A 227 -10.96 5.39 -11.73
N CYS A 228 -9.77 4.76 -11.72
CA CYS A 228 -9.30 3.99 -10.58
C CYS A 228 -8.79 4.96 -9.50
N ILE A 229 -9.58 5.12 -8.45
CA ILE A 229 -9.28 5.95 -7.27
C ILE A 229 -8.88 5.06 -6.10
N LEU A 230 -8.28 5.65 -5.06
CA LEU A 230 -7.88 4.93 -3.86
C LEU A 230 -9.10 4.27 -3.17
N GLU A 231 -9.02 2.97 -2.89
CA GLU A 231 -10.01 2.22 -2.12
C GLU A 231 -9.73 2.39 -0.63
N CYS A 232 -10.50 3.24 0.03
CA CYS A 232 -10.29 3.51 1.45
C CYS A 232 -10.62 2.31 2.35
N PRO A 233 -9.81 2.03 3.39
CA PRO A 233 -10.10 0.96 4.33
C PRO A 233 -11.36 1.29 5.16
N PRO A 234 -11.95 0.30 5.86
CA PRO A 234 -13.02 0.56 6.83
C PRO A 234 -12.61 1.65 7.84
N GLY A 235 -13.61 2.40 8.31
CA GLY A 235 -13.42 3.56 9.19
C GLY A 235 -12.98 4.83 8.48
N HIS A 236 -12.77 4.79 7.17
CA HIS A 236 -12.34 5.93 6.37
C HIS A 236 -13.30 6.18 5.20
N PHE A 237 -13.29 7.40 4.70
CA PHE A 237 -13.95 7.80 3.46
C PHE A 237 -12.96 8.49 2.54
N LEU A 238 -13.24 8.44 1.23
CA LEU A 238 -12.44 9.16 0.24
C LEU A 238 -12.84 10.64 0.24
N ASP A 239 -11.93 11.52 0.63
CA ASP A 239 -12.14 12.96 0.50
C ASP A 239 -11.90 13.42 -0.95
N ASN A 240 -12.88 14.13 -1.51
CA ASN A 240 -12.83 14.57 -2.90
C ASN A 240 -11.84 15.73 -3.13
N SER A 241 -11.39 16.41 -2.06
CA SER A 241 -10.44 17.52 -2.16
C SER A 241 -9.00 17.01 -2.11
N THR A 242 -8.69 16.17 -1.13
CA THR A 242 -7.34 15.60 -0.93
C THR A 242 -7.08 14.38 -1.79
N HIS A 243 -8.14 13.75 -2.34
CA HIS A 243 -8.10 12.43 -2.98
C HIS A 243 -7.48 11.34 -2.07
N GLY A 244 -7.49 11.60 -0.75
CA GLY A 244 -6.95 10.74 0.29
C GLY A 244 -8.05 10.11 1.12
N CYS A 245 -7.67 9.10 1.92
CA CYS A 245 -8.58 8.44 2.84
C CYS A 245 -8.54 9.16 4.18
N GLU A 246 -9.61 9.88 4.49
CA GLU A 246 -9.78 10.59 5.75
C GLU A 246 -10.58 9.71 6.73
N PRO A 247 -10.25 9.70 8.02
CA PRO A 247 -11.03 8.96 9.02
C PRO A 247 -12.41 9.59 9.20
N CYS A 248 -13.40 8.78 9.56
CA CYS A 248 -14.77 9.23 9.78
C CYS A 248 -14.96 10.22 10.95
N GLY A 249 -13.97 10.31 11.84
CA GLY A 249 -14.03 11.13 13.05
C GLY A 249 -14.96 10.52 14.11
N TYR A 250 -15.16 11.26 15.21
CA TYR A 250 -15.90 10.77 16.38
C TYR A 250 -17.43 10.79 16.26
N TYR A 251 -17.98 11.20 15.11
CA TYR A 251 -19.44 11.32 14.93
C TYR A 251 -19.99 10.35 13.87
N ALA A 252 -19.13 9.51 13.30
CA ALA A 252 -19.50 8.59 12.25
C ALA A 252 -18.62 7.34 12.26
N TYR A 253 -19.06 6.32 11.55
CA TYR A 253 -18.36 5.05 11.38
C TYR A 253 -18.52 4.57 9.93
N GLN A 254 -17.67 3.63 9.50
CA GLN A 254 -17.76 3.05 8.16
C GLN A 254 -17.33 1.58 8.13
N PRO A 255 -18.27 0.62 8.01
CA PRO A 255 -17.92 -0.80 7.93
C PRO A 255 -17.38 -1.22 6.56
N VAL A 256 -17.74 -0.51 5.49
CA VAL A 256 -17.47 -0.91 4.11
C VAL A 256 -16.28 -0.14 3.54
N LYS A 257 -15.31 -0.88 2.97
CA LYS A 257 -14.19 -0.30 2.24
C LYS A 257 -14.62 0.41 0.94
N GLY A 258 -13.84 1.38 0.48
CA GLY A 258 -14.09 2.11 -0.76
C GLY A 258 -15.37 2.97 -0.70
N SER A 259 -15.69 3.47 0.50
CA SER A 259 -16.81 4.37 0.77
C SER A 259 -16.39 5.83 0.56
N MET A 260 -17.34 6.66 0.13
CA MET A 260 -17.11 8.11 -0.06
C MET A 260 -17.70 8.97 1.04
N GLU A 261 -18.50 8.36 1.91
CA GLU A 261 -19.14 9.04 3.03
C GLU A 261 -19.15 8.09 4.23
N CYS A 262 -19.18 8.67 5.43
CA CYS A 262 -19.31 7.92 6.67
C CYS A 262 -20.74 7.89 7.16
N ILE A 263 -21.11 6.80 7.84
CA ILE A 263 -22.43 6.61 8.42
C ILE A 263 -22.45 7.31 9.78
N LYS A 264 -23.31 8.31 9.95
CA LYS A 264 -23.40 9.06 11.22
C LYS A 264 -23.86 8.16 12.36
N CYS A 265 -23.26 8.34 13.53
CA CYS A 265 -23.75 7.70 14.74
C CYS A 265 -25.19 8.17 15.08
N PRO A 266 -26.01 7.32 15.74
CA PRO A 266 -27.34 7.70 16.22
C PRO A 266 -27.31 8.93 17.15
N ARG A 267 -28.46 9.60 17.32
CA ARG A 267 -28.53 10.88 18.07
C ARG A 267 -27.84 10.82 19.44
N ASN A 268 -27.01 11.83 19.71
CA ASN A 268 -26.20 12.02 20.92
C ASN A 268 -25.13 10.96 21.19
N LYS A 269 -24.87 10.06 20.25
CA LYS A 269 -23.79 9.08 20.34
C LYS A 269 -22.55 9.53 19.58
N VAL A 270 -21.42 9.09 20.08
CA VAL A 270 -20.09 9.33 19.52
C VAL A 270 -19.40 7.99 19.30
N ALA A 271 -18.56 7.92 18.28
CA ALA A 271 -17.74 6.76 17.98
C ALA A 271 -16.59 6.67 19.00
N LEU A 272 -16.14 5.46 19.35
CA LEU A 272 -15.01 5.25 20.27
C LEU A 272 -13.66 5.69 19.67
N ALA A 273 -13.54 5.70 18.34
CA ALA A 273 -12.33 6.10 17.62
C ALA A 273 -12.68 6.79 16.30
N GLU A 274 -11.76 7.63 15.79
CA GLU A 274 -11.95 8.35 14.51
C GLU A 274 -12.12 7.42 13.30
N ALA A 275 -11.53 6.22 13.34
CA ALA A 275 -11.64 5.22 12.29
C ALA A 275 -12.58 4.06 12.70
N SER A 276 -13.70 4.38 13.35
CA SER A 276 -14.65 3.35 13.81
C SER A 276 -15.32 2.62 12.64
N THR A 277 -15.44 1.30 12.75
CA THR A 277 -15.94 0.43 11.68
C THR A 277 -17.31 -0.15 11.97
N SER A 278 -17.80 -0.10 13.21
CA SER A 278 -19.06 -0.71 13.62
C SER A 278 -20.01 0.29 14.27
N LEU A 279 -21.32 0.05 14.10
CA LEU A 279 -22.36 0.78 14.82
C LEU A 279 -22.27 0.55 16.34
N ASP A 280 -21.77 -0.61 16.78
CA ASP A 280 -21.63 -0.93 18.19
C ASP A 280 -20.58 -0.06 18.89
N HIS A 281 -19.70 0.60 18.13
CA HIS A 281 -18.74 1.57 18.65
C HIS A 281 -19.37 2.95 18.83
N CYS A 282 -20.62 3.17 18.41
CA CYS A 282 -21.36 4.39 18.72
C CYS A 282 -21.94 4.26 20.14
N VAL A 283 -21.31 4.94 21.09
CA VAL A 283 -21.63 4.94 22.51
C VAL A 283 -22.08 6.33 22.96
N GLU A 284 -22.67 6.43 24.15
CA GLU A 284 -22.99 7.73 24.75
C GLU A 284 -21.70 8.52 25.02
N ASN A 285 -21.71 9.83 24.77
CA ASN A 285 -20.55 10.66 25.10
C ASN A 285 -20.38 10.76 26.63
N CYS A 286 -19.16 10.62 27.10
CA CYS A 286 -18.82 10.84 28.51
C CYS A 286 -19.12 12.30 28.92
N PRO A 287 -19.41 12.57 30.20
CA PRO A 287 -19.63 13.93 30.70
C PRO A 287 -18.40 14.84 30.50
N PRO A 288 -18.54 16.17 30.69
CA PRO A 288 -17.39 17.07 30.73
C PRO A 288 -16.35 16.59 31.75
N GLY A 289 -15.07 16.72 31.41
CA GLY A 289 -13.95 16.26 32.24
C GLY A 289 -13.67 14.76 32.18
N GLU A 290 -14.41 13.97 31.41
CA GLU A 290 -14.20 12.52 31.29
C GLU A 290 -14.21 12.02 29.84
N GLN A 291 -13.33 11.10 29.49
CA GLN A 291 -13.29 10.44 28.18
C GLN A 291 -13.41 8.93 28.31
N HIS A 292 -13.77 8.24 27.23
CA HIS A 292 -13.79 6.78 27.22
C HIS A 292 -12.39 6.19 27.43
N SER A 293 -12.30 5.12 28.21
CA SER A 293 -11.13 4.28 28.36
C SER A 293 -10.74 3.62 27.02
N LEU A 294 -9.53 3.07 26.94
CA LEU A 294 -9.03 2.44 25.70
C LEU A 294 -9.90 1.27 25.21
N ASP A 295 -10.60 0.59 26.13
CA ASP A 295 -11.55 -0.48 25.83
C ASP A 295 -12.98 0.02 25.58
N GLY A 296 -13.23 1.33 25.75
CA GLY A 296 -14.51 1.98 25.46
C GLY A 296 -15.64 1.64 26.43
N GLN A 297 -15.34 1.04 27.57
CA GLN A 297 -16.36 0.56 28.52
C GLN A 297 -16.66 1.56 29.64
N THR A 298 -15.68 2.39 30.01
CA THR A 298 -15.78 3.28 31.18
C THR A 298 -15.37 4.71 30.84
N CYS A 299 -16.00 5.68 31.49
CA CYS A 299 -15.55 7.06 31.44
C CYS A 299 -14.46 7.29 32.50
N GLU A 300 -13.27 7.66 32.04
CA GLU A 300 -12.12 8.02 32.87
C GLU A 300 -11.94 9.53 32.89
N LYS A 301 -11.59 10.08 34.05
CA LYS A 301 -11.30 11.51 34.18
C LYS A 301 -10.12 11.91 33.30
N CYS A 302 -10.20 13.11 32.72
CA CYS A 302 -9.07 13.71 32.04
C CYS A 302 -7.90 13.83 33.01
N ARG A 303 -6.78 13.18 32.69
CA ARG A 303 -5.53 13.31 33.45
C ARG A 303 -5.05 14.78 33.47
N PRO A 304 -4.13 15.15 34.40
CA PRO A 304 -3.58 16.49 34.42
C PRO A 304 -2.98 16.90 33.07
N SER A 305 -3.07 18.19 32.74
CA SER A 305 -2.72 18.78 31.43
C SER A 305 -3.74 18.57 30.33
N TYR A 306 -4.89 17.99 30.65
CA TYR A 306 -5.99 17.79 29.73
C TYR A 306 -7.31 18.23 30.35
N TYR A 307 -8.21 18.74 29.50
CA TYR A 307 -9.56 19.14 29.88
C TYR A 307 -10.56 18.67 28.83
N LYS A 308 -11.84 18.56 29.19
CA LYS A 308 -12.88 18.22 28.21
C LYS A 308 -14.15 19.02 28.48
N GLU A 309 -14.52 19.84 27.50
CA GLU A 309 -15.76 20.61 27.53
C GLU A 309 -16.97 19.73 27.17
N LYS A 310 -18.17 20.30 27.29
CA LYS A 310 -19.43 19.56 27.14
C LYS A 310 -19.60 18.88 25.79
N ASP A 311 -19.26 19.57 24.71
CA ASP A 311 -19.47 19.07 23.34
C ASP A 311 -18.23 18.36 22.78
N ALA A 312 -17.14 18.28 23.55
CA ALA A 312 -15.96 17.54 23.17
C ALA A 312 -16.15 16.03 23.40
N VAL A 313 -15.50 15.21 22.58
CA VAL A 313 -15.54 13.74 22.69
C VAL A 313 -14.37 13.20 23.51
N ILE A 314 -13.18 13.78 23.30
CA ILE A 314 -11.94 13.37 23.95
C ILE A 314 -11.37 14.51 24.80
N CYS A 315 -10.51 14.16 25.76
CA CYS A 315 -9.79 15.15 26.53
C CYS A 315 -8.77 15.89 25.64
N SER A 316 -8.90 17.21 25.58
CA SER A 316 -8.02 18.10 24.83
C SER A 316 -6.85 18.54 25.70
N ARG A 317 -5.65 18.62 25.12
CA ARG A 317 -4.47 19.10 25.85
C ARG A 317 -4.59 20.59 26.15
N CYS A 318 -4.17 21.01 27.34
CA CYS A 318 -4.04 22.42 27.70
C CYS A 318 -3.05 23.16 26.77
N PRO A 319 -3.36 24.40 26.35
CA PRO A 319 -2.49 25.21 25.49
C PRO A 319 -1.24 25.71 26.23
N ASP A 320 -0.25 26.20 25.49
CA ASP A 320 0.89 26.99 26.00
C ASP A 320 1.73 26.33 27.10
N GLY A 321 1.78 24.99 27.15
CA GLY A 321 2.49 24.28 28.20
C GLY A 321 1.91 24.59 29.59
N SER A 322 0.59 24.71 29.68
CA SER A 322 -0.14 24.79 30.95
C SER A 322 -0.67 23.41 31.35
N THR A 323 -1.05 23.28 32.61
CA THR A 323 -1.65 22.10 33.21
C THR A 323 -2.80 22.48 34.14
N THR A 324 -3.57 21.48 34.53
CA THR A 324 -4.73 21.59 35.41
C THR A 324 -4.30 21.29 36.84
N GLU A 325 -5.03 21.81 37.83
CA GLU A 325 -4.73 21.57 39.26
C GLU A 325 -4.86 20.07 39.64
N GLY A 326 -5.72 19.34 38.93
CA GLY A 326 -5.92 17.91 39.08
C GLY A 326 -6.63 17.28 37.89
N GLU A 327 -7.18 16.10 38.12
CA GLU A 327 -7.94 15.34 37.13
C GLU A 327 -9.36 15.88 36.94
N GLY A 328 -9.94 15.64 35.77
CA GLY A 328 -11.35 15.92 35.49
C GLY A 328 -11.65 17.37 35.12
N ALA A 329 -10.67 18.11 34.60
CA ALA A 329 -10.87 19.49 34.19
C ALA A 329 -11.92 19.62 33.07
N THR A 330 -12.84 20.59 33.22
CA THR A 330 -14.03 20.70 32.37
C THR A 330 -13.98 21.87 31.41
N LYS A 331 -13.06 22.81 31.60
CA LYS A 331 -12.92 24.04 30.82
C LYS A 331 -11.46 24.38 30.58
N ILE A 332 -11.19 25.10 29.49
CA ILE A 332 -9.85 25.63 29.19
C ILE A 332 -9.31 26.54 30.31
N THR A 333 -10.18 27.23 31.05
CA THR A 333 -9.79 28.10 32.17
C THR A 333 -9.21 27.32 33.36
N ASP A 334 -9.46 26.01 33.42
CA ASP A 334 -8.91 25.14 34.47
C ASP A 334 -7.42 24.84 34.20
N CYS A 335 -6.92 25.14 33.00
CA CYS A 335 -5.51 25.09 32.62
C CYS A 335 -4.76 26.32 33.16
N SER A 336 -4.80 26.54 34.47
CA SER A 336 -4.24 27.75 35.11
C SER A 336 -2.82 27.57 35.66
N MET A 337 -2.29 26.34 35.66
CA MET A 337 -0.99 26.02 36.24
C MET A 337 0.08 25.88 35.16
N PRO A 338 1.35 26.26 35.41
CA PRO A 338 2.42 26.02 34.44
C PRO A 338 2.80 24.53 34.40
N LEU A 339 3.05 23.98 33.21
CA LEU A 339 3.66 22.65 33.04
C LEU A 339 5.16 22.78 33.29
N CYS A 340 5.63 22.24 34.41
CA CYS A 340 7.03 22.36 34.79
C CYS A 340 7.94 21.52 33.90
N PRO A 341 8.95 22.10 33.23
CA PRO A 341 9.88 21.34 32.39
C PRO A 341 10.72 20.36 33.21
N ALA A 342 11.40 19.44 32.52
CA ALA A 342 12.35 18.53 33.17
C ALA A 342 13.38 19.32 34.03
N GLY A 343 13.77 18.73 35.16
CA GLY A 343 14.60 19.38 36.16
C GLY A 343 13.87 20.38 37.06
N THR A 344 12.55 20.55 36.90
CA THR A 344 11.72 21.36 37.78
C THR A 344 10.50 20.59 38.26
N PHE A 345 9.91 21.01 39.38
CA PHE A 345 8.68 20.46 39.92
C PHE A 345 7.69 21.60 40.24
N LEU A 346 6.40 21.28 40.21
CA LEU A 346 5.34 22.24 40.49
C LEU A 346 5.13 22.36 42.01
N ASP A 347 5.45 23.54 42.54
CA ASP A 347 5.06 23.90 43.90
C ASP A 347 3.56 24.26 43.92
N LYS A 348 2.79 23.49 44.67
CA LYS A 348 1.33 23.63 44.78
C LYS A 348 0.90 24.89 45.53
N GLU A 349 1.73 25.41 46.43
CA GLU A 349 1.42 26.63 47.19
C GLU A 349 1.70 27.88 46.35
N THR A 350 2.88 27.94 45.73
CA THR A 350 3.29 29.12 44.94
C THR A 350 2.79 29.09 43.50
N LYS A 351 2.26 27.94 43.05
CA LYS A 351 1.77 27.67 41.69
C LYS A 351 2.83 27.94 40.61
N LYS A 352 4.10 27.74 40.95
CA LYS A 352 5.27 28.01 40.12
C LYS A 352 6.15 26.78 40.02
N CYS A 353 6.95 26.75 38.96
CA CYS A 353 7.94 25.70 38.78
C CYS A 353 9.20 26.05 39.53
N GLU A 354 9.56 25.20 40.47
CA GLU A 354 10.80 25.29 41.22
C GLU A 354 11.83 24.29 40.69
N ILE A 355 13.09 24.69 40.69
CA ILE A 355 14.19 23.83 40.26
C ILE A 355 14.40 22.69 41.26
N CYS A 356 14.63 21.47 40.75
CA CYS A 356 14.94 20.34 41.60
C CYS A 356 16.19 20.64 42.46
N PRO A 357 16.11 20.50 43.79
CA PRO A 357 17.26 20.73 44.66
C PRO A 357 18.34 19.68 44.41
N ARG A 358 19.57 19.96 44.89
CA ARG A 358 20.69 19.02 44.79
C ARG A 358 20.34 17.69 45.44
N GLY A 359 20.81 16.60 44.84
CA GLY A 359 20.49 15.24 45.27
C GLY A 359 19.15 14.72 44.74
N THR A 360 18.45 15.51 43.92
CA THR A 360 17.22 15.10 43.24
C THR A 360 17.28 15.46 41.76
N TYR A 361 16.52 14.73 40.94
CA TYR A 361 16.41 14.94 39.51
C TYR A 361 14.97 14.73 39.04
N GLN A 362 14.62 15.25 37.86
CA GLN A 362 13.32 15.00 37.26
C GLN A 362 13.41 14.94 35.74
N GLU A 363 13.05 13.80 35.15
CA GLU A 363 13.19 13.54 33.71
C GLU A 363 11.94 13.95 32.93
N SER A 364 10.77 13.85 33.54
CA SER A 364 9.49 14.12 32.87
C SER A 364 8.97 15.51 33.19
N ALA A 365 8.37 16.18 32.19
CA ALA A 365 7.66 17.42 32.40
C ALA A 365 6.35 17.19 33.17
N GLY A 366 5.92 18.17 33.97
CA GLY A 366 4.68 18.15 34.75
C GLY A 366 4.78 17.41 36.09
N ALA A 367 6.00 17.21 36.60
CA ALA A 367 6.20 16.61 37.90
C ALA A 367 5.75 17.53 39.04
N VAL A 368 5.24 16.93 40.11
CA VAL A 368 4.91 17.61 41.38
C VAL A 368 5.95 17.36 42.47
N GLU A 369 6.94 16.51 42.19
CA GLU A 369 8.03 16.16 43.10
C GLU A 369 9.26 15.72 42.28
N CYS A 370 10.46 15.93 42.82
CA CYS A 370 11.71 15.48 42.20
C CYS A 370 12.12 14.11 42.75
N THR A 371 12.63 13.25 41.88
CA THR A 371 13.12 11.92 42.24
C THR A 371 14.45 12.03 42.98
N PRO A 372 14.62 11.43 44.17
CA PRO A 372 15.90 11.43 44.87
C PRO A 372 16.93 10.54 44.16
N CYS A 373 18.21 10.91 44.24
CA CYS A 373 19.30 10.01 43.88
C CYS A 373 19.40 8.83 44.85
N ASP A 374 20.00 7.73 44.39
CA ASP A 374 20.32 6.57 45.23
C ASP A 374 21.27 6.92 46.39
N ALA A 375 21.31 6.06 47.42
CA ALA A 375 22.17 6.27 48.59
C ALA A 375 23.65 6.44 48.21
N ASN A 376 24.31 7.47 48.75
CA ASN A 376 25.68 7.90 48.44
C ASN A 376 25.88 8.52 47.04
N PHE A 377 24.80 8.97 46.40
CA PHE A 377 24.86 9.75 45.17
C PHE A 377 24.17 11.11 45.35
N THR A 378 24.71 12.14 44.68
CA THR A 378 24.12 13.48 44.65
C THR A 378 24.24 14.08 43.26
N THR A 379 23.44 15.09 42.94
CA THR A 379 23.54 15.77 41.65
C THR A 379 24.62 16.85 41.66
N THR A 380 25.33 16.98 40.55
CA THR A 380 26.39 18.00 40.38
C THR A 380 25.85 19.43 40.47
N SER A 381 24.58 19.65 40.14
CA SER A 381 23.90 20.94 40.17
C SER A 381 22.41 20.76 40.50
N THR A 382 21.76 21.85 40.88
CA THR A 382 20.30 21.91 40.94
C THR A 382 19.71 21.82 39.53
N GLY A 383 18.45 21.41 39.42
CA GLY A 383 17.77 21.30 38.13
C GLY A 383 18.18 20.09 37.29
N ALA A 384 18.68 19.03 37.93
CA ALA A 384 19.09 17.82 37.22
C ALA A 384 17.90 17.16 36.50
N THR A 385 18.09 16.79 35.24
CA THR A 385 17.04 16.26 34.37
C THR A 385 17.10 14.76 34.19
N ASN A 386 18.10 14.08 34.74
CA ASN A 386 18.31 12.66 34.52
C ASN A 386 19.06 12.00 35.68
N SER A 387 18.78 10.71 35.92
CA SER A 387 19.49 9.90 36.91
C SER A 387 21.00 9.84 36.68
N SER A 388 21.47 9.95 35.44
CA SER A 388 22.91 10.01 35.10
C SER A 388 23.64 11.23 35.68
N HIS A 389 22.92 12.27 36.12
CA HIS A 389 23.52 13.40 36.82
C HIS A 389 23.77 13.13 38.30
N CYS A 390 23.26 12.02 38.83
CA CYS A 390 23.59 11.52 40.16
C CYS A 390 25.01 10.92 40.13
N ILE A 391 25.95 11.59 40.77
CA ILE A 391 27.34 11.17 40.90
C ILE A 391 27.63 10.68 42.32
N SER A 392 28.57 9.74 42.45
CA SER A 392 29.00 9.22 43.75
C SER A 392 29.52 10.36 44.62
N THR A 393 29.04 10.45 45.86
CA THR A 393 29.55 11.43 46.81
C THR A 393 30.93 11.08 47.32
N ASN A 394 31.40 9.83 47.17
CA ASN A 394 32.75 9.43 47.56
C ASN A 394 33.81 9.81 46.52
N GLN A 395 34.49 10.94 46.72
CA GLN A 395 35.48 11.47 45.78
C GLN A 395 36.80 10.71 45.83
N CYS A 396 37.05 9.98 46.93
CA CYS A 396 38.19 9.09 47.06
C CYS A 396 38.09 7.87 46.12
N LYS A 397 36.88 7.36 45.89
CA LYS A 397 36.61 6.26 44.96
C LYS A 397 36.54 6.73 43.50
N THR A 398 36.01 7.93 43.25
CA THR A 398 35.93 8.48 41.89
C THR A 398 37.28 9.03 41.39
N GLY A 399 38.22 9.32 42.29
CA GLY A 399 39.52 9.91 41.94
C GLY A 399 39.46 11.41 41.65
N GLU A 400 38.31 12.05 41.87
CA GLU A 400 38.12 13.51 41.69
C GLU A 400 38.76 14.34 42.82
N HIS A 401 39.25 13.66 43.87
CA HIS A 401 39.96 14.30 44.97
C HIS A 401 41.25 14.98 44.49
N LYS A 402 41.57 16.13 45.08
CA LYS A 402 42.81 16.89 44.78
C LYS A 402 43.98 16.54 45.71
N CYS A 403 43.92 15.40 46.40
CA CYS A 403 45.01 14.95 47.26
C CYS A 403 46.31 14.75 46.47
N HIS A 404 47.45 15.05 47.11
CA HIS A 404 48.76 14.75 46.55
C HIS A 404 48.87 13.25 46.26
N TRP A 405 49.66 12.85 45.25
CA TRP A 405 49.90 11.43 44.96
C TRP A 405 50.60 10.67 46.13
N LEU A 406 51.25 11.42 47.02
CA LEU A 406 51.84 10.95 48.29
C LEU A 406 50.91 11.09 49.50
N ALA A 407 49.63 11.38 49.30
CA ALA A 407 48.62 11.44 50.35
C ALA A 407 47.60 10.30 50.21
N ILE A 408 46.89 10.05 51.30
CA ILE A 408 45.73 9.17 51.41
C ILE A 408 44.50 10.07 51.46
N CYS A 409 43.52 9.78 50.61
CA CYS A 409 42.20 10.40 50.61
C CYS A 409 41.29 9.70 51.63
N PHE A 410 40.49 10.46 52.37
CA PHE A 410 39.39 9.94 53.18
C PHE A 410 38.12 10.74 52.90
N ASP A 411 37.02 10.00 52.78
CA ASP A 411 35.69 10.53 52.51
C ASP A 411 35.16 11.21 53.77
N LEU A 412 34.66 12.44 53.66
CA LEU A 412 34.04 13.17 54.77
C LEU A 412 32.52 13.05 54.66
N PRO A 413 31.77 13.13 55.78
CA PRO A 413 30.32 13.24 55.70
C PRO A 413 29.92 14.43 54.83
N ASP A 414 29.07 14.19 53.85
CA ASP A 414 28.55 15.23 52.98
C ASP A 414 27.68 16.20 53.78
N ASP A 415 27.84 17.50 53.52
CA ASP A 415 27.04 18.58 54.11
C ASP A 415 26.22 19.25 53.00
N ASP A 416 24.92 19.48 53.21
CA ASP A 416 24.00 20.04 52.21
C ASP A 416 24.07 19.38 50.82
N ASN A 417 24.18 18.05 50.75
CA ASN A 417 24.34 17.31 49.49
C ASN A 417 25.55 17.77 48.64
N LYS A 418 26.58 18.34 49.28
CA LYS A 418 27.85 18.71 48.66
C LYS A 418 28.90 17.64 49.00
N PRO A 419 29.54 17.04 47.97
CA PRO A 419 30.61 16.08 48.18
C PRO A 419 31.79 16.71 48.96
N MET A 420 32.20 16.14 50.09
CA MET A 420 33.40 16.54 50.85
C MET A 420 34.47 15.44 51.00
N PHE A 421 35.77 15.79 50.89
CA PHE A 421 36.90 14.88 51.17
C PHE A 421 38.00 15.55 51.99
N GLY A 422 38.83 14.74 52.65
CA GLY A 422 40.06 15.16 53.29
C GLY A 422 41.29 14.40 52.78
N CYS A 423 42.46 15.01 52.93
CA CYS A 423 43.74 14.44 52.49
C CYS A 423 44.74 14.40 53.65
N LYS A 424 45.49 13.31 53.78
CA LYS A 424 46.58 13.18 54.77
C LYS A 424 47.81 12.55 54.12
N CYS A 425 48.99 13.15 54.27
CA CYS A 425 50.22 12.57 53.70
C CYS A 425 50.45 11.14 54.18
N LYS A 426 50.93 10.27 53.29
CA LYS A 426 51.33 8.88 53.59
C LYS A 426 52.47 8.89 54.63
N PRO A 427 52.62 7.82 55.42
CA PRO A 427 53.75 7.68 56.34
C PRO A 427 55.09 7.96 55.65
N GLY A 428 55.94 8.80 56.27
CA GLY A 428 57.24 9.20 55.70
C GLY A 428 57.21 10.47 54.84
N PHE A 429 56.06 11.13 54.76
CA PHE A 429 55.87 12.41 54.07
C PHE A 429 55.18 13.42 54.99
N ILE A 430 55.52 14.69 54.84
CA ILE A 430 54.96 15.81 55.62
C ILE A 430 54.34 16.86 54.70
N GLY A 431 53.31 17.54 55.20
CA GLY A 431 52.56 18.54 54.45
C GLY A 431 51.08 18.58 54.83
N ASN A 432 50.26 19.25 54.03
CA ASN A 432 48.83 19.44 54.27
C ASN A 432 47.93 18.38 53.58
N GLY A 433 48.53 17.37 52.93
CA GLY A 433 47.80 16.34 52.18
C GLY A 433 47.49 16.69 50.73
N ILE A 434 47.51 17.97 50.35
CA ILE A 434 47.46 18.43 48.94
C ILE A 434 48.87 18.59 48.37
N GLU A 435 49.81 19.00 49.21
CA GLU A 435 51.24 19.01 48.94
C GLU A 435 51.92 18.16 50.02
N CYS A 436 52.68 17.15 49.59
CA CYS A 436 53.40 16.26 50.48
C CYS A 436 54.84 16.11 50.01
N ASN A 437 55.78 16.50 50.86
CA ASN A 437 57.21 16.38 50.62
C ASN A 437 57.79 15.24 51.45
N ASP A 438 58.86 14.65 50.94
CA ASP A 438 59.59 13.63 51.66
C ASP A 438 60.11 14.21 52.97
N VAL A 439 59.80 13.56 54.11
CA VAL A 439 60.21 14.06 55.42
C VAL A 439 61.75 14.14 55.56
N CYS A 440 62.51 13.39 54.75
CA CYS A 440 63.96 13.41 54.72
C CYS A 440 64.55 14.60 53.97
N THR A 441 63.77 15.30 53.13
CA THR A 441 64.26 16.44 52.36
C THR A 441 64.66 17.57 53.31
N GLY A 442 65.97 17.83 53.42
CA GLY A 442 66.52 18.84 54.34
C GLY A 442 66.46 18.45 55.82
N TRP A 443 66.16 17.18 56.13
CA TRP A 443 66.11 16.71 57.52
C TRP A 443 67.49 16.53 58.12
N CYS A 444 68.40 15.86 57.41
CA CYS A 444 69.78 15.65 57.86
C CYS A 444 70.70 16.76 57.36
N HIS A 445 71.57 17.24 58.23
CA HIS A 445 72.57 18.28 57.93
C HIS A 445 73.96 17.66 57.70
N ASN A 446 74.89 18.46 57.17
CA ASN A 446 76.32 18.12 57.04
C ASN A 446 76.61 16.80 56.29
N GLY A 447 75.81 16.49 55.27
CA GLY A 447 75.97 15.28 54.46
C GLY A 447 75.52 13.98 55.15
N GLY A 448 74.73 14.06 56.24
CA GLY A 448 74.10 12.90 56.86
C GLY A 448 73.08 12.22 55.94
N THR A 449 73.05 10.90 55.95
CA THR A 449 72.09 10.10 55.17
C THR A 449 70.79 9.93 55.95
N CYS A 450 69.66 10.32 55.37
CA CYS A 450 68.37 10.12 56.02
C CYS A 450 67.82 8.71 55.74
N ILE A 451 67.40 8.02 56.80
CA ILE A 451 66.72 6.73 56.75
C ILE A 451 65.37 6.83 57.47
N LYS A 452 64.40 6.01 57.10
CA LYS A 452 63.06 5.99 57.71
C LYS A 452 62.73 4.62 58.26
N ASN A 453 62.01 4.57 59.38
CA ASN A 453 61.44 3.33 59.89
C ASN A 453 60.12 2.98 59.15
N ALA A 454 59.50 1.84 59.49
CA ALA A 454 58.25 1.38 58.88
C ALA A 454 57.05 2.33 59.11
N GLU A 455 57.10 3.16 60.15
CA GLU A 455 56.09 4.19 60.45
C GLU A 455 56.39 5.52 59.74
N GLY A 456 57.49 5.59 58.97
CA GLY A 456 57.91 6.77 58.24
C GLY A 456 58.61 7.84 59.09
N VAL A 457 59.00 7.53 60.32
CA VAL A 457 59.76 8.45 61.18
C VAL A 457 61.20 8.52 60.68
N PRO A 458 61.75 9.72 60.39
CA PRO A 458 63.11 9.86 59.89
C PRO A 458 64.15 9.78 61.01
N ARG A 459 65.31 9.22 60.68
CA ARG A 459 66.55 9.23 61.47
C ARG A 459 67.72 9.53 60.55
N CYS A 460 68.71 10.27 61.06
CA CYS A 460 69.93 10.53 60.31
C CYS A 460 71.06 9.57 60.70
N GLU A 461 71.77 9.07 59.69
CA GLU A 461 73.06 8.43 59.85
C GLU A 461 74.16 9.44 59.51
N CYS A 462 74.86 9.90 60.55
CA CYS A 462 75.85 10.95 60.44
C CYS A 462 77.19 10.40 59.95
N SER A 463 77.89 11.20 59.15
CA SER A 463 79.28 10.94 58.81
C SER A 463 80.18 10.98 60.06
N ASN A 464 81.39 10.41 59.96
CA ASN A 464 82.27 10.21 61.13
C ASN A 464 82.56 11.49 61.92
N SER A 465 82.46 12.67 61.31
CA SER A 465 82.75 13.98 61.92
C SER A 465 81.54 14.66 62.61
N PHE A 466 80.32 14.13 62.49
CA PHE A 466 79.10 14.77 63.03
C PHE A 466 78.29 13.80 63.91
N SER A 467 77.53 14.36 64.86
CA SER A 467 76.63 13.68 65.81
C SER A 467 75.31 14.45 65.96
N GLY A 468 74.40 13.96 66.81
CA GLY A 468 73.07 14.54 67.02
C GLY A 468 72.00 13.87 66.14
N ASN A 469 70.72 14.10 66.49
CA ASN A 469 69.59 13.45 65.83
C ASN A 469 69.42 13.87 64.36
N ARG A 470 70.00 15.01 63.98
CA ARG A 470 69.97 15.56 62.61
C ARG A 470 71.36 15.80 62.01
N CYS A 471 72.42 15.30 62.66
CA CYS A 471 73.83 15.49 62.25
C CYS A 471 74.28 16.97 62.23
N ASP A 472 73.69 17.76 63.11
CA ASP A 472 73.90 19.19 63.27
C ASP A 472 75.05 19.53 64.23
N GLU A 473 75.55 18.56 64.99
CA GLU A 473 76.64 18.75 65.94
C GLU A 473 77.96 18.18 65.39
N ALA A 474 79.08 18.90 65.54
CA ALA A 474 80.40 18.36 65.23
C ALA A 474 80.94 17.51 66.40
N LYS A 475 81.46 16.31 66.12
CA LYS A 475 82.11 15.49 67.15
C LYS A 475 83.45 16.14 67.54
N LYS A 476 83.64 16.42 68.82
CA LYS A 476 84.96 16.81 69.35
C LYS A 476 85.85 15.56 69.36
N GLU A 477 87.01 15.64 68.72
CA GLU A 477 88.05 14.59 68.70
C GLU A 477 88.52 14.20 70.10
#